data_AF-A0A321LCG2-F1
#
_entry.id   AF-A0A321LCG2-F1
#
_cell.length_a   1.000
_cell.length_b   1.000
_cell.length_c   1.000
_cell.angle_alpha   90.00
_cell.angle_beta   90.00
_cell.angle_gamma   90.00
#
_symmetry.space_group_name_H-M   'P 1'
#
loop_
_entity.id
_entity.type
_entity.pdbx_description
1 polymer ?
#
loop_
_entity_poly.entity_id
_entity_poly.type
_entity_poly.pdbx_seq_one_letter_code
_entity_poly.pdbx_strand_id
1 'polypeptide(L)'
;MTYWRMKLRDGTHGEDMWGPCRNAGLAAITYPGITWVDLRLYSKQKRPPEWNQIGSPAGKGSIAHFAWEIRGGDAIYIGDSATHQIVGMGYATAKIGELAYRFDAHSPIVPLRGDPWCHLIDVDWDTSFTPFGYKDRAPQTTVLELKKNEIQDFEQASHTAEHRNKGLGDKDIRKTFLLETAYPRYTPAAQRLILRKHSILSNCFRRWLENKPVAEVSQERQQMDITFKANRRRY
;
A
#
# COMPACT_ATOMS: atom_id res chain seq x y z
N MET A 1 -1.96 -2.87 14.62
CA MET A 1 -1.97 -2.60 13.17
C MET A 1 -2.34 -1.16 12.99
N THR A 2 -1.37 -0.37 12.54
CA THR A 2 -1.53 1.05 12.21
C THR A 2 -1.76 1.18 10.70
N TYR A 3 -2.40 2.27 10.30
CA TYR A 3 -2.69 2.54 8.91
C TYR A 3 -1.96 3.81 8.49
N TRP A 4 -1.31 3.75 7.35
CA TRP A 4 -0.47 4.82 6.83
C TRP A 4 -0.97 5.23 5.45
N ARG A 5 -0.87 6.53 5.16
CA ARG A 5 -1.02 7.07 3.81
C ARG A 5 0.34 7.59 3.35
N MET A 6 0.82 7.02 2.26
CA MET A 6 2.04 7.42 1.59
C MET A 6 1.74 8.11 0.26
N LYS A 7 2.65 9.01 -0.14
CA LYS A 7 2.70 9.58 -1.48
C LYS A 7 4.05 9.22 -2.08
N LEU A 8 4.07 8.65 -3.27
CA LEU A 8 5.30 8.21 -3.91
C LEU A 8 5.60 9.15 -5.07
N ARG A 9 6.24 10.29 -4.78
CA ARG A 9 6.57 11.29 -5.78
C ARG A 9 7.91 11.94 -5.51
N ASP A 10 8.69 12.18 -6.55
CA ASP A 10 9.99 12.85 -6.47
C ASP A 10 9.82 14.37 -6.38
N GLY A 11 9.57 14.85 -5.16
CA GLY A 11 9.39 16.28 -4.89
C GLY A 11 8.07 16.87 -5.44
N THR A 12 7.99 18.20 -5.45
CA THR A 12 6.80 18.92 -5.91
C THR A 12 6.72 18.86 -7.43
N HIS A 13 5.74 18.13 -7.94
CA HIS A 13 5.49 17.93 -9.38
C HIS A 13 6.51 17.06 -10.12
N GLY A 14 7.42 16.39 -9.42
CA GLY A 14 8.30 15.42 -10.07
C GLY A 14 7.59 14.10 -10.37
N GLU A 15 8.41 13.12 -10.74
CA GLU A 15 7.99 11.83 -11.25
C GLU A 15 7.12 11.07 -10.24
N ASP A 16 6.06 10.43 -10.75
CA ASP A 16 5.27 9.49 -9.97
C ASP A 16 6.05 8.18 -9.81
N MET A 17 6.42 7.87 -8.57
CA MET A 17 7.21 6.70 -8.24
C MET A 17 6.35 5.50 -7.86
N TRP A 18 5.01 5.60 -7.93
CA TRP A 18 4.12 4.48 -7.62
C TRP A 18 4.37 3.26 -8.51
N GLY A 19 4.46 3.44 -9.83
CA GLY A 19 4.69 2.33 -10.77
C GLY A 19 5.95 1.52 -10.45
N PRO A 20 7.14 2.15 -10.38
CA PRO A 20 8.39 1.48 -9.98
C PRO A 20 8.28 0.78 -8.62
N CYS A 21 7.74 1.46 -7.60
CA CYS A 21 7.56 0.93 -6.25
C CYS A 21 6.65 -0.30 -6.22
N ARG A 22 5.52 -0.24 -6.92
CA ARG A 22 4.55 -1.34 -7.04
C ARG A 22 5.19 -2.57 -7.65
N ASN A 23 5.88 -2.40 -8.78
CA ASN A 23 6.51 -3.50 -9.51
C ASN A 23 7.62 -4.18 -8.70
N ALA A 24 8.34 -3.42 -7.88
CA ALA A 24 9.39 -3.94 -7.02
C ALA A 24 8.87 -4.56 -5.70
N GLY A 25 7.59 -4.39 -5.36
CA GLY A 25 7.08 -4.79 -4.04
C GLY A 25 7.63 -3.94 -2.90
N LEU A 26 7.90 -2.64 -3.16
CA LEU A 26 8.55 -1.73 -2.22
C LEU A 26 7.72 -0.48 -2.02
N ALA A 27 7.70 0.02 -0.79
CA ALA A 27 7.49 1.45 -0.53
C ALA A 27 8.86 2.08 -0.33
N ALA A 28 9.07 3.26 -0.92
CA ALA A 28 10.34 3.95 -0.86
C ALA A 28 10.12 5.44 -0.61
N ILE A 29 11.12 6.09 -0.03
CA ILE A 29 11.13 7.55 0.15
C ILE A 29 12.57 8.05 0.15
N THR A 30 12.79 9.31 -0.23
CA THR A 30 14.07 9.97 0.01
C THR A 30 13.85 11.44 0.30
N TYR A 31 14.83 12.07 0.95
CA TYR A 31 14.91 13.52 1.10
C TYR A 31 16.36 13.96 0.94
N PRO A 32 16.60 15.18 0.39
CA PRO A 32 17.93 15.76 0.35
C PRO A 32 18.62 15.71 1.72
N GLY A 33 19.90 15.35 1.70
CA GLY A 33 20.77 15.25 2.86
C GLY A 33 20.79 13.87 3.54
N ILE A 34 19.71 13.09 3.48
CA ILE A 34 19.66 11.76 4.12
C ILE A 34 19.69 10.59 3.15
N THR A 35 19.70 10.84 1.83
CA THR A 35 19.65 9.80 0.78
C THR A 35 20.58 8.61 1.05
N TRP A 36 21.80 8.89 1.49
CA TRP A 36 22.86 7.88 1.70
C TRP A 36 23.09 7.52 3.18
N VAL A 37 22.21 7.95 4.07
CA VAL A 37 22.36 7.77 5.52
C VAL A 37 21.50 6.60 6.00
N ASP A 38 22.14 5.55 6.52
CA ASP A 38 21.41 4.43 7.12
C ASP A 38 20.74 4.83 8.44
N LEU A 39 19.42 5.02 8.43
CA LEU A 39 18.65 5.47 9.59
C LEU A 39 18.43 4.37 10.64
N ARG A 40 18.85 3.11 10.39
CA ARG A 40 18.77 2.02 11.38
C ARG A 40 19.67 2.27 12.58
N LEU A 41 20.73 3.06 12.40
CA LEU A 41 21.69 3.43 13.45
C LEU A 41 21.18 4.58 14.34
N TYR A 42 19.98 5.09 14.05
CA TYR A 42 19.43 6.31 14.63
C TYR A 42 18.01 6.10 15.15
N SER A 43 17.47 7.12 15.82
CA SER A 43 16.12 7.12 16.36
C SER A 43 15.53 8.53 16.38
N LYS A 44 14.24 8.65 16.75
CA LYS A 44 13.57 9.94 16.92
C LYS A 44 14.31 10.88 17.87
N GLN A 45 14.94 10.34 18.90
CA GLN A 45 15.69 11.06 19.93
C GLN A 45 17.16 11.27 19.54
N LYS A 46 17.74 10.35 18.76
CA LYS A 46 19.13 10.41 18.30
C LYS A 46 19.15 10.43 16.77
N ARG A 47 19.08 11.62 16.20
CA ARG A 47 19.01 11.85 14.75
C ARG A 47 20.41 12.02 14.15
N PRO A 48 20.63 11.67 12.87
CA PRO A 48 21.90 11.94 12.20
C PRO A 48 22.15 13.46 12.06
N PRO A 49 23.41 13.91 11.98
CA PRO A 49 23.73 15.31 11.72
C PRO A 49 23.05 15.86 10.45
N GLU A 50 22.95 15.04 9.42
CA GLU A 50 22.35 15.35 8.12
C GLU A 50 20.83 15.54 8.20
N TRP A 51 20.19 15.14 9.30
CA TRP A 51 18.75 15.36 9.51
C TRP A 51 18.35 16.82 9.39
N ASN A 52 19.27 17.74 9.70
CA ASN A 52 19.04 19.17 9.59
C ASN A 52 18.97 19.68 8.15
N GLN A 53 19.50 18.91 7.19
CA GLN A 53 19.49 19.23 5.77
C GLN A 53 18.15 18.93 5.09
N ILE A 54 17.26 18.16 5.76
CA ILE A 54 15.90 17.94 5.28
C ILE A 54 15.14 19.27 5.32
N GLY A 55 14.84 19.82 4.15
CA GLY A 55 14.38 21.20 3.99
C GLY A 55 12.99 21.53 4.58
N SER A 56 12.19 20.54 4.97
CA SER A 56 10.85 20.78 5.52
C SER A 56 10.55 19.99 6.80
N PRO A 57 9.83 20.58 7.78
CA PRO A 57 9.34 19.85 8.95
C PRO A 57 8.45 18.66 8.60
N ALA A 58 7.61 18.80 7.56
CA ALA A 58 6.76 17.71 7.06
C ALA A 58 7.59 16.55 6.49
N GLY A 59 8.71 16.85 5.82
CA GLY A 59 9.67 15.85 5.37
C GLY A 59 10.31 15.11 6.53
N LYS A 60 10.81 15.86 7.54
CA LYS A 60 11.37 15.29 8.78
C LYS A 60 10.36 14.38 9.49
N GLY A 61 9.09 14.80 9.59
CA GLY A 61 8.03 13.96 10.16
C GLY A 61 7.78 12.70 9.33
N SER A 62 7.70 12.84 8.00
CA SER A 62 7.44 11.71 7.10
C SER A 62 8.53 10.65 7.18
N ILE A 63 9.80 11.03 7.13
CA ILE A 63 10.89 10.07 7.25
C ILE A 63 10.97 9.46 8.65
N ALA A 64 10.62 10.19 9.71
CA ALA A 64 10.58 9.64 11.06
C ALA A 64 9.52 8.55 11.20
N HIS A 65 8.32 8.78 10.65
CA HIS A 65 7.27 7.75 10.60
C HIS A 65 7.76 6.54 9.80
N PHE A 66 8.27 6.77 8.59
CA PHE A 66 8.73 5.72 7.69
C PHE A 66 9.85 4.86 8.30
N ALA A 67 10.90 5.50 8.82
CA ALA A 67 12.10 4.82 9.27
C ALA A 67 11.95 4.17 10.65
N TRP A 68 11.08 4.69 11.52
CA TRP A 68 11.08 4.30 12.93
C TRP A 68 9.71 3.91 13.50
N GLU A 69 8.61 4.07 12.77
CA GLU A 69 7.25 3.81 13.29
C GLU A 69 6.47 2.76 12.53
N ILE A 70 6.64 2.65 11.21
CA ILE A 70 5.97 1.60 10.44
C ILE A 70 6.48 0.24 10.91
N ARG A 71 5.54 -0.66 11.23
CA ARG A 71 5.83 -2.02 11.67
C ARG A 71 5.33 -3.06 10.67
N GLY A 72 5.92 -4.25 10.73
CA GLY A 72 5.41 -5.41 10.02
C GLY A 72 3.94 -5.65 10.31
N GLY A 73 3.16 -5.89 9.26
CA GLY A 73 1.71 -6.05 9.31
C GLY A 73 0.90 -4.76 9.29
N ASP A 74 1.51 -3.57 9.35
CA ASP A 74 0.81 -2.30 9.12
C ASP A 74 0.36 -2.19 7.66
N ALA A 75 -0.73 -1.44 7.45
CA ALA A 75 -1.29 -1.18 6.13
C ALA A 75 -0.80 0.17 5.59
N ILE A 76 -0.41 0.20 4.31
CA ILE A 76 0.07 1.39 3.61
C ILE A 76 -0.84 1.63 2.41
N TYR A 77 -1.54 2.76 2.42
CA TYR A 77 -2.31 3.27 1.28
C TYR A 77 -1.47 4.26 0.48
N ILE A 78 -1.54 4.18 -0.84
CA ILE A 78 -0.86 5.10 -1.75
C ILE A 78 -1.85 6.15 -2.25
N GLY A 79 -1.66 7.40 -1.83
CA GLY A 79 -2.39 8.53 -2.35
C GLY A 79 -1.66 9.16 -3.54
N ASP A 80 -2.34 9.30 -4.66
CA ASP A 80 -1.87 10.09 -5.79
C ASP A 80 -2.40 11.53 -5.69
N SER A 81 -1.46 12.48 -5.73
CA SER A 81 -1.78 13.90 -5.65
C SER A 81 -2.28 14.48 -6.96
N ALA A 82 -2.04 13.83 -8.11
CA ALA A 82 -2.54 14.29 -9.40
C ALA A 82 -4.02 13.93 -9.60
N THR A 83 -4.39 12.68 -9.28
CA THR A 83 -5.78 12.19 -9.43
C THR A 83 -6.64 12.42 -8.19
N HIS A 84 -6.04 12.80 -7.04
CA HIS A 84 -6.71 12.87 -5.74
C HIS A 84 -7.38 11.53 -5.34
N GLN A 85 -6.76 10.42 -5.72
CA GLN A 85 -7.22 9.07 -5.42
C GLN A 85 -6.25 8.34 -4.51
N ILE A 86 -6.79 7.40 -3.73
CA ILE A 86 -6.00 6.27 -3.25
C ILE A 86 -5.91 5.30 -4.42
N VAL A 87 -4.69 5.00 -4.86
CA VAL A 87 -4.39 4.20 -6.07
C VAL A 87 -3.77 2.84 -5.76
N GLY A 88 -3.47 2.58 -4.48
CA GLY A 88 -2.93 1.32 -4.02
C GLY A 88 -3.10 1.13 -2.53
N MET A 89 -3.07 -0.13 -2.10
CA MET A 89 -2.98 -0.53 -0.70
C MET A 89 -2.03 -1.73 -0.62
N GLY A 90 -1.31 -1.87 0.48
CA GLY A 90 -0.49 -3.05 0.74
C GLY A 90 -0.13 -3.17 2.21
N TYR A 91 0.52 -4.27 2.56
CA TYR A 91 0.94 -4.55 3.93
C TYR A 91 2.45 -4.64 4.03
N ALA A 92 3.03 -3.99 5.04
CA ALA A 92 4.46 -4.13 5.34
C ALA A 92 4.77 -5.60 5.69
N THR A 93 5.74 -6.21 5.01
CA THR A 93 5.97 -7.67 5.04
C THR A 93 6.91 -8.13 6.14
N ALA A 94 7.56 -7.20 6.86
CA ALA A 94 8.33 -7.53 8.05
C ALA A 94 7.49 -8.33 9.06
N LYS A 95 8.15 -9.03 9.99
CA LYS A 95 7.45 -9.78 11.04
C LYS A 95 6.55 -8.84 11.84
N ILE A 96 5.39 -9.36 12.23
CA ILE A 96 4.35 -8.56 12.89
C ILE A 96 4.93 -7.87 14.13
N GLY A 97 4.83 -6.54 14.18
CA GLY A 97 5.32 -5.73 15.29
C GLY A 97 6.81 -5.39 15.26
N GLU A 98 7.61 -5.97 14.35
CA GLU A 98 9.00 -5.58 14.12
C GLU A 98 9.08 -4.36 13.20
N LEU A 99 10.19 -3.61 13.27
CA LEU A 99 10.42 -2.45 12.41
C LEU A 99 10.46 -2.88 10.93
N ALA A 100 9.67 -2.22 10.09
CA ALA A 100 9.58 -2.57 8.67
C ALA A 100 10.67 -1.93 7.81
N TYR A 101 11.30 -0.87 8.32
CA TYR A 101 12.30 -0.10 7.61
C TYR A 101 13.59 -0.90 7.34
N ARG A 102 14.11 -0.74 6.12
CA ARG A 102 15.47 -1.14 5.75
C ARG A 102 16.15 -0.06 4.91
N PHE A 103 17.48 -0.08 4.94
CA PHE A 103 18.32 0.76 4.10
C PHE A 103 19.00 -0.10 3.03
N ASP A 104 19.01 0.39 1.79
CA ASP A 104 19.65 -0.25 0.65
C ASP A 104 20.31 0.79 -0.26
N ALA A 105 21.63 0.86 -0.22
CA ALA A 105 22.40 1.79 -1.04
C ALA A 105 22.36 1.46 -2.55
N HIS A 106 21.92 0.25 -2.92
CA HIS A 106 21.76 -0.17 -4.31
C HIS A 106 20.27 -0.30 -4.66
N SER A 107 19.44 0.55 -4.06
CA SER A 107 17.99 0.51 -4.24
C SER A 107 17.60 0.48 -5.72
N PRO A 108 16.67 -0.42 -6.12
CA PRO A 108 16.16 -0.47 -7.48
C PRO A 108 15.22 0.69 -7.81
N ILE A 109 14.85 1.51 -6.81
CA ILE A 109 13.95 2.65 -6.98
C ILE A 109 14.79 3.88 -7.30
N VAL A 110 14.91 4.18 -8.60
CA VAL A 110 15.70 5.29 -9.12
C VAL A 110 14.80 6.17 -10.00
N PRO A 111 14.55 7.44 -9.63
CA PRO A 111 13.84 8.37 -10.50
C PRO A 111 14.69 8.69 -11.74
N LEU A 112 14.05 9.07 -12.84
CA LEU A 112 14.71 9.37 -14.13
C LEU A 112 15.79 10.46 -14.02
N ARG A 113 15.64 11.40 -13.07
CA ARG A 113 16.54 12.54 -12.89
C ARG A 113 16.84 12.81 -11.41
N GLY A 114 17.22 11.78 -10.67
CA GLY A 114 17.57 11.94 -9.27
C GLY A 114 18.37 10.78 -8.70
N ASP A 115 18.63 10.88 -7.40
CA ASP A 115 19.33 9.86 -6.65
C ASP A 115 18.41 8.67 -6.33
N PRO A 116 18.96 7.46 -6.14
CA PRO A 116 18.19 6.30 -5.69
C PRO A 116 17.50 6.55 -4.34
N TRP A 117 16.29 6.02 -4.21
CA TRP A 117 15.53 6.06 -2.96
C TRP A 117 15.96 4.90 -2.07
N CYS A 118 16.96 5.13 -1.23
CA CYS A 118 17.61 4.08 -0.43
C CYS A 118 16.86 3.70 0.86
N HIS A 119 15.81 4.44 1.21
CA HIS A 119 14.98 4.15 2.38
C HIS A 119 13.75 3.35 1.95
N LEU A 120 13.70 2.08 2.36
CA LEU A 120 12.76 1.11 1.82
C LEU A 120 11.95 0.43 2.93
N ILE A 121 10.76 0.00 2.54
CA ILE A 121 9.92 -0.96 3.27
C ILE A 121 9.45 -1.98 2.23
N ASP A 122 9.62 -3.27 2.53
CA ASP A 122 9.06 -4.34 1.71
C ASP A 122 7.55 -4.42 1.95
N VAL A 123 6.77 -4.43 0.86
CA VAL A 123 5.31 -4.35 0.90
C VAL A 123 4.68 -5.40 -0.02
N ASP A 124 3.71 -6.12 0.52
CA ASP A 124 2.82 -6.98 -0.25
C ASP A 124 1.65 -6.12 -0.75
N TRP A 125 1.78 -5.63 -1.99
CA TRP A 125 0.78 -4.76 -2.61
C TRP A 125 -0.46 -5.54 -3.03
N ASP A 126 -1.64 -5.01 -2.70
CA ASP A 126 -2.90 -5.50 -3.20
C ASP A 126 -3.02 -5.19 -4.70
N THR A 127 -2.78 -6.23 -5.49
CA THR A 127 -2.80 -6.21 -6.95
C THR A 127 -4.22 -6.07 -7.51
N SER A 128 -5.24 -6.32 -6.68
CA SER A 128 -6.66 -6.19 -6.98
C SER A 128 -7.27 -4.86 -6.57
N PHE A 129 -6.48 -4.01 -5.93
CA PHE A 129 -6.97 -2.79 -5.33
C PHE A 129 -7.69 -1.90 -6.34
N THR A 130 -8.90 -1.47 -5.98
CA THR A 130 -9.71 -0.57 -6.80
C THR A 130 -9.50 0.87 -6.33
N PRO A 131 -8.98 1.77 -7.19
CA PRO A 131 -8.78 3.16 -6.82
C PRO A 131 -10.08 3.87 -6.44
N PHE A 132 -10.01 4.76 -5.45
CA PHE A 132 -11.14 5.58 -5.02
C PHE A 132 -10.69 7.00 -4.68
N GLY A 133 -11.60 7.96 -4.85
CA GLY A 133 -11.33 9.36 -4.50
C GLY A 133 -11.27 9.56 -2.98
N TYR A 134 -10.34 10.39 -2.51
CA TYR A 134 -10.26 10.77 -1.10
C TYR A 134 -9.89 12.24 -0.93
N LYS A 135 -10.25 12.82 0.22
CA LYS A 135 -9.86 14.18 0.58
C LYS A 135 -8.61 14.14 1.44
N ASP A 136 -7.50 14.65 0.91
CA ASP A 136 -6.24 14.67 1.65
C ASP A 136 -6.18 15.81 2.65
N ARG A 137 -6.14 15.48 3.94
CA ARG A 137 -6.03 16.48 5.03
C ARG A 137 -4.63 17.06 5.20
N ALA A 138 -3.59 16.40 4.69
CA ALA A 138 -2.20 16.84 4.86
C ALA A 138 -1.43 16.66 3.54
N PRO A 139 -1.75 17.45 2.51
CA PRO A 139 -1.23 17.23 1.17
C PRO A 139 0.30 17.36 1.06
N GLN A 140 0.90 18.16 1.95
CA GLN A 140 2.34 18.40 2.03
C GLN A 140 3.13 17.29 2.76
N THR A 141 2.43 16.39 3.46
CA THR A 141 3.05 15.29 4.20
C THR A 141 3.13 14.08 3.29
N THR A 142 4.31 13.46 3.16
CA THR A 142 4.48 12.27 2.34
C THR A 142 3.95 11.03 3.05
N VAL A 143 4.33 10.84 4.32
CA VAL A 143 3.93 9.67 5.14
C VAL A 143 3.10 10.18 6.31
N LEU A 144 1.85 9.75 6.36
CA LEU A 144 0.86 10.20 7.34
C LEU A 144 0.20 9.01 8.02
N GLU A 145 0.16 9.01 9.35
CA GLU A 145 -0.70 8.08 10.09
C GLU A 145 -2.18 8.45 9.88
N LEU A 146 -2.98 7.47 9.47
CA LEU A 146 -4.42 7.61 9.25
C LEU A 146 -5.19 7.35 10.55
N LYS A 147 -6.16 8.21 10.84
CA LYS A 147 -7.07 8.06 11.98
C LYS A 147 -8.13 6.99 11.67
N LYS A 148 -8.69 6.38 12.72
CA LYS A 148 -9.71 5.33 12.59
C LYS A 148 -10.93 5.74 11.75
N ASN A 149 -11.37 6.99 11.86
CA ASN A 149 -12.49 7.51 11.07
C ASN A 149 -12.13 7.62 9.57
N GLU A 150 -10.89 8.03 9.25
CA GLU A 150 -10.42 8.08 7.85
C GLU A 150 -10.42 6.68 7.22
N ILE A 151 -10.10 5.66 8.01
CA ILE A 151 -10.15 4.26 7.53
C ILE A 151 -11.58 3.80 7.24
N GLN A 152 -12.54 4.16 8.09
CA GLN A 152 -13.95 3.85 7.83
C GLN A 152 -14.43 4.50 6.53
N ASP A 153 -14.05 5.77 6.32
CA ASP A 153 -14.37 6.48 5.08
C ASP A 153 -13.71 5.81 3.86
N PHE A 154 -12.46 5.35 3.99
CA PHE A 154 -11.74 4.64 2.93
C PHE A 154 -12.38 3.30 2.59
N GLU A 155 -12.81 2.54 3.59
CA GLU A 155 -13.53 1.28 3.38
C GLU A 155 -14.83 1.51 2.60
N GLN A 156 -15.63 2.49 3.03
CA GLN A 156 -16.88 2.83 2.35
C GLN A 156 -16.64 3.32 0.92
N ALA A 157 -15.60 4.14 0.70
CA ALA A 157 -15.22 4.63 -0.61
C ALA A 157 -14.74 3.47 -1.53
N SER A 158 -13.95 2.55 -1.00
CA SER A 158 -13.48 1.34 -1.71
C SER A 158 -14.65 0.48 -2.15
N HIS A 159 -15.57 0.13 -1.22
CA HIS A 159 -16.77 -0.65 -1.55
C HIS A 159 -17.63 0.04 -2.62
N THR A 160 -17.82 1.36 -2.50
CA THR A 160 -18.58 2.14 -3.49
C THR A 160 -17.90 2.07 -4.87
N ALA A 161 -16.58 2.23 -4.93
CA ALA A 161 -15.82 2.18 -6.18
C ALA A 161 -15.86 0.78 -6.81
N GLU A 162 -15.73 -0.28 -6.01
CA GLU A 162 -15.86 -1.66 -6.47
C GLU A 162 -17.24 -1.96 -7.06
N HIS A 163 -18.31 -1.55 -6.38
CA HIS A 163 -19.66 -1.75 -6.90
C HIS A 163 -19.91 -0.97 -8.19
N ARG A 164 -19.43 0.27 -8.29
CA ARG A 164 -19.50 1.04 -9.55
C ARG A 164 -18.74 0.36 -10.68
N ASN A 165 -17.55 -0.18 -10.41
CA ASN A 165 -16.78 -0.94 -11.40
C ASN A 165 -17.48 -2.24 -11.84
N LYS A 166 -18.37 -2.79 -11.01
CA LYS A 166 -19.25 -3.92 -11.33
C LYS A 166 -20.55 -3.50 -12.05
N GLY A 167 -20.69 -2.21 -12.38
CA GLY A 167 -21.84 -1.68 -13.12
C GLY A 167 -23.08 -1.39 -12.29
N LEU A 168 -22.97 -1.40 -10.95
CA LEU A 168 -24.10 -1.08 -10.07
C LEU A 168 -24.36 0.44 -10.06
N GLY A 169 -25.63 0.82 -10.20
CA GLY A 169 -26.07 2.20 -10.04
C GLY A 169 -26.09 2.63 -8.57
N ASP A 170 -26.04 3.93 -8.32
CA ASP A 170 -25.99 4.49 -6.95
C ASP A 170 -27.16 4.04 -6.04
N LYS A 171 -28.34 3.77 -6.62
CA LYS A 171 -29.50 3.25 -5.88
C LYS A 171 -29.27 1.82 -5.39
N ASP A 172 -28.66 0.97 -6.21
CA ASP A 172 -28.37 -0.42 -5.87
C ASP A 172 -27.23 -0.50 -4.85
N ILE A 173 -26.22 0.37 -4.97
CA ILE A 173 -25.14 0.50 -3.98
C ILE A 173 -25.71 0.81 -2.59
N ARG A 174 -26.60 1.80 -2.49
CA ARG A 174 -27.26 2.14 -1.21
C ARG A 174 -28.06 0.97 -0.64
N LYS A 175 -28.74 0.20 -1.49
CA LYS A 175 -29.49 -0.99 -1.08
C LYS A 175 -28.57 -2.10 -0.57
N THR A 176 -27.43 -2.32 -1.20
CA THR A 176 -26.42 -3.29 -0.75
C THR A 176 -25.85 -2.90 0.62
N PHE A 177 -25.50 -1.63 0.84
CA PHE A 177 -25.05 -1.16 2.16
C PHE A 177 -26.11 -1.34 3.25
N LEU A 178 -27.39 -1.08 2.94
CA LEU A 178 -28.51 -1.31 3.87
C LEU A 178 -28.66 -2.80 4.23
N LEU A 179 -28.40 -3.71 3.29
CA LEU A 179 -28.45 -5.16 3.54
C LEU A 179 -27.26 -5.65 4.36
N GLU A 180 -26.05 -5.13 4.09
CA GLU A 180 -24.83 -5.48 4.86
C GLU A 180 -24.90 -4.96 6.31
N THR A 181 -25.49 -3.78 6.52
CA THR A 181 -25.69 -3.22 7.86
C THR A 181 -26.80 -3.91 8.65
N ALA A 182 -27.86 -4.39 7.98
CA ALA A 182 -28.95 -5.13 8.62
C ALA A 182 -28.57 -6.56 9.03
N TYR A 183 -27.64 -7.20 8.32
CA TYR A 183 -27.15 -8.55 8.62
C TYR A 183 -25.63 -8.64 8.46
N PRO A 184 -24.85 -8.11 9.42
CA PRO A 184 -23.40 -8.26 9.39
C PRO A 184 -23.06 -9.74 9.65
N ARG A 185 -22.78 -10.50 8.58
CA ARG A 185 -22.34 -11.91 8.70
C ARG A 185 -21.00 -12.03 9.44
N TYR A 186 -20.21 -10.97 9.41
CA TYR A 186 -18.92 -10.81 10.07
C TYR A 186 -18.71 -9.34 10.44
N THR A 187 -17.93 -9.04 11.48
CA THR A 187 -17.53 -7.66 11.76
C THR A 187 -16.55 -7.15 10.68
N PRO A 188 -16.47 -5.83 10.41
CA PRO A 188 -15.54 -5.29 9.41
C PRO A 188 -14.06 -5.65 9.66
N ALA A 189 -13.68 -5.81 10.93
CA ALA A 189 -12.34 -6.28 11.30
C ALA A 189 -12.15 -7.77 10.94
N ALA A 190 -13.17 -8.60 11.15
CA ALA A 190 -13.15 -10.01 10.78
C ALA A 190 -13.16 -10.20 9.25
N GLN A 191 -13.93 -9.40 8.51
CA GLN A 191 -13.92 -9.43 7.04
C GLN A 191 -12.54 -9.08 6.48
N ARG A 192 -11.89 -8.02 6.97
CA ARG A 192 -10.51 -7.67 6.57
C ARG A 192 -9.52 -8.81 6.84
N LEU A 193 -9.63 -9.46 7.99
CA LEU A 193 -8.77 -10.60 8.32
C LEU A 193 -9.04 -11.80 7.40
N ILE A 194 -10.31 -12.09 7.09
CA ILE A 194 -10.71 -13.16 6.17
C ILE A 194 -10.19 -12.87 4.76
N LEU A 195 -10.41 -11.67 4.25
CA LEU A 195 -9.94 -11.23 2.93
C LEU A 195 -8.41 -11.31 2.83
N ARG A 196 -7.69 -10.86 3.87
CA ARG A 196 -6.22 -10.98 3.93
C ARG A 196 -5.76 -12.45 3.85
N LYS A 197 -6.38 -13.34 4.64
CA LYS A 197 -6.04 -14.77 4.61
C LYS A 197 -6.35 -15.39 3.25
N HIS A 198 -7.48 -15.01 2.64
CA HIS A 198 -7.90 -15.51 1.35
C HIS A 198 -6.94 -15.08 0.23
N SER A 199 -6.57 -13.79 0.19
CA SER A 199 -5.60 -13.26 -0.77
C SER A 199 -4.22 -13.94 -0.65
N ILE A 200 -3.71 -14.11 0.58
CA ILE A 200 -2.43 -14.82 0.81
C ILE A 200 -2.50 -16.26 0.29
N LEU A 201 -3.56 -17.01 0.63
CA LEU A 201 -3.74 -18.39 0.19
C LEU A 201 -3.85 -18.49 -1.33
N SER A 202 -4.62 -17.60 -1.94
CA SER A 202 -4.79 -17.54 -3.38
C SER A 202 -3.45 -17.24 -4.07
N ASN A 203 -2.72 -16.22 -3.63
CA ASN A 203 -1.40 -15.88 -4.18
C ASN A 203 -0.38 -17.02 -4.04
N CYS A 204 -0.37 -17.74 -2.91
CA CYS A 204 0.44 -18.94 -2.73
C CYS A 204 0.03 -20.06 -3.71
N PHE A 205 -1.28 -20.28 -3.89
CA PHE A 205 -1.80 -21.29 -4.81
C PHE A 205 -1.48 -20.97 -6.27
N ARG A 206 -1.59 -19.69 -6.68
CA ARG A 206 -1.16 -19.23 -8.01
C ARG A 206 0.31 -19.52 -8.25
N ARG A 207 1.20 -19.10 -7.34
CA ARG A 207 2.65 -19.36 -7.46
C ARG A 207 2.95 -20.85 -7.51
N TRP A 208 2.20 -21.68 -6.78
CA TRP A 208 2.32 -23.12 -6.87
C TRP A 208 1.92 -23.67 -8.25
N LEU A 209 0.82 -23.15 -8.83
CA LEU A 209 0.35 -23.54 -10.17
C LEU A 209 1.30 -23.08 -11.29
N GLU A 210 1.84 -21.86 -11.20
CA GLU A 210 2.81 -21.32 -12.18
C GLU A 210 4.10 -22.15 -12.26
N ASN A 211 4.47 -22.81 -11.16
CA ASN A 211 5.61 -23.74 -11.11
C ASN A 211 5.29 -25.14 -11.66
N LYS A 212 4.07 -25.38 -12.19
CA LYS A 212 3.69 -26.63 -12.83
C LYS A 212 3.61 -26.44 -14.36
N PRO A 213 4.30 -27.28 -15.16
CA PRO A 213 4.42 -27.11 -16.62
C PRO A 213 3.12 -27.35 -17.42
N VAL A 214 1.96 -27.48 -16.75
CA VAL A 214 0.69 -27.92 -17.35
C VAL A 214 -0.45 -26.92 -17.08
N ALA A 215 -0.20 -25.84 -16.32
CA ALA A 215 -1.25 -24.93 -15.87
C ALA A 215 -1.16 -23.55 -16.52
N GLU A 216 -2.16 -23.17 -17.31
CA GLU A 216 -2.41 -21.77 -17.69
C GLU A 216 -3.29 -21.15 -16.58
N VAL A 217 -2.78 -20.16 -15.87
CA VAL A 217 -3.43 -19.60 -14.66
C VAL A 217 -3.92 -18.19 -14.93
N SER A 218 -5.17 -17.91 -14.56
CA SER A 218 -5.76 -16.57 -14.56
C SER A 218 -6.39 -16.31 -13.21
N GLN A 219 -5.93 -15.27 -12.52
CA GLN A 219 -6.49 -14.86 -11.23
C GLN A 219 -7.48 -13.71 -11.45
N GLU A 220 -8.61 -13.75 -10.77
CA GLU A 220 -9.59 -12.68 -10.86
C GLU A 220 -9.09 -11.38 -10.25
N ARG A 221 -9.75 -10.30 -10.65
CA ARG A 221 -9.42 -8.92 -10.28
C ARG A 221 -9.50 -8.62 -8.79
N GLN A 222 -10.02 -9.52 -7.95
CA GLN A 222 -10.07 -9.41 -6.48
C GLN A 222 -9.04 -10.31 -5.77
N GLN A 223 -8.15 -10.97 -6.53
CA GLN A 223 -7.13 -11.91 -6.04
C GLN A 223 -7.65 -13.06 -5.17
N MET A 224 -8.96 -13.27 -5.09
CA MET A 224 -9.53 -14.32 -4.26
C MET A 224 -9.71 -15.61 -5.05
N ASP A 225 -10.24 -15.51 -6.27
CA ASP A 225 -10.53 -16.66 -7.11
C ASP A 225 -9.45 -16.84 -8.18
N ILE A 226 -8.99 -18.09 -8.32
CA ILE A 226 -8.02 -18.50 -9.33
C ILE A 226 -8.71 -19.48 -10.24
N THR A 227 -8.72 -19.16 -11.52
CA THR A 227 -9.10 -20.09 -12.57
C THR A 227 -7.84 -20.62 -13.23
N PHE A 228 -7.76 -21.92 -13.48
CA PHE A 228 -6.61 -22.49 -14.16
C PHE A 228 -7.02 -23.61 -15.11
N LYS A 229 -6.27 -23.76 -16.21
CA LYS A 229 -6.45 -24.89 -17.14
C LYS A 229 -5.37 -25.92 -16.91
N ALA A 230 -5.78 -27.15 -16.61
CA ALA A 230 -4.89 -28.30 -16.60
C ALA A 230 -5.38 -29.32 -17.64
N ASN A 231 -4.50 -29.77 -18.54
CA ASN A 231 -4.81 -30.81 -19.55
C ASN A 231 -6.11 -30.53 -20.33
N ARG A 232 -6.28 -29.30 -20.84
CA ARG A 232 -7.46 -28.81 -21.60
C ARG A 232 -8.78 -28.73 -20.82
N ARG A 233 -8.79 -29.01 -19.51
CA ARG A 233 -9.95 -28.76 -18.63
C ARG A 233 -9.73 -27.51 -17.79
N ARG A 234 -10.79 -26.71 -17.65
CA ARG A 234 -10.81 -25.48 -16.86
C ARG A 234 -11.37 -25.78 -15.47
N TYR A 235 -10.67 -25.29 -14.45
CA TYR A 235 -10.99 -25.41 -13.04
C TYR A 235 -11.08 -24.02 -12.42
#